data_AF-A0A172T2J2-F1
#
_entry.id   AF-A0A172T2J2-F1
#
_cell.length_a   1.000
_cell.length_b   1.000
_cell.length_c   1.000
_cell.angle_alpha   90.00
_cell.angle_beta   90.00
_cell.angle_gamma   90.00
#
_symmetry.space_group_name_H-M   'P 1'
#
loop_
_entity.id
_entity.type
_entity.pdbx_description
1 polymer ?
#
loop_
_entity_poly.entity_id
_entity_poly.type
_entity_poly.pdbx_seq_one_letter_code
_entity_poly.pdbx_strand_id
1 'polypeptide(L)'
;MTQKNPFIIAMIVILAFSSLALGDTSVSKVFVFLNTENFIGVEFRTWNDSYSYFFADIGVSYLSIGFRLSSKHTQGLYLSPSIYLPYNSSLNLCLSVGYNFRIAGINNIIFSLEAGGKELLDKPKSFVNFAIYLPF
;
A
#
# COMPACT_ATOMS: atom_id res chain seq x y z
N MET A 1 32.14 -3.24 -0.79
CA MET A 1 30.97 -3.08 0.11
C MET A 1 29.87 -3.98 -0.42
N THR A 2 29.51 -5.02 0.32
CA THR A 2 28.39 -5.92 -0.02
C THR A 2 27.11 -5.09 -0.02
N GLN A 3 26.50 -4.91 -1.19
CA GLN A 3 25.17 -4.33 -1.33
C GLN A 3 24.21 -5.28 -0.60
N LYS A 4 23.93 -4.99 0.67
CA LYS A 4 22.86 -5.66 1.42
C LYS A 4 21.58 -5.33 0.66
N ASN A 5 21.00 -6.31 -0.01
CA ASN A 5 19.83 -6.10 -0.87
C ASN A 5 18.69 -5.53 -0.01
N PRO A 6 18.44 -4.21 -0.04
CA PRO A 6 17.54 -3.56 0.91
C PRO A 6 16.11 -4.10 0.74
N PHE A 7 15.82 -4.64 -0.45
CA PHE A 7 14.61 -5.37 -0.79
C PHE A 7 14.36 -6.59 0.12
N ILE A 8 15.36 -7.45 0.32
CA ILE A 8 15.22 -8.66 1.13
C ILE A 8 15.01 -8.29 2.60
N ILE A 9 15.72 -7.25 3.07
CA ILE A 9 15.61 -6.77 4.44
C ILE A 9 14.23 -6.15 4.66
N ALA A 10 13.75 -5.30 3.74
CA ALA A 10 12.40 -4.73 3.80
C ALA A 10 11.32 -5.82 3.82
N MET A 11 11.43 -6.84 2.95
CA MET A 11 10.49 -7.95 2.88
C MET A 11 10.46 -8.78 4.17
N ILE A 12 11.63 -9.09 4.74
CA ILE A 12 11.73 -9.81 6.02
C ILE A 12 11.14 -8.98 7.17
N VAL A 13 11.39 -7.68 7.17
CA VAL A 13 10.83 -6.74 8.15
C VAL A 13 9.29 -6.71 8.03
N ILE A 14 8.73 -6.58 6.83
CA ILE A 14 7.28 -6.60 6.59
C ILE A 14 6.64 -7.88 7.12
N LEU A 15 7.22 -9.04 6.78
CA LEU A 15 6.72 -10.33 7.23
C LEU A 15 6.78 -10.46 8.76
N ALA A 16 7.88 -10.04 9.38
CA ALA A 16 8.03 -10.09 10.83
C ALA A 16 7.08 -9.14 11.57
N PHE A 17 6.86 -7.92 11.05
CA PHE A 17 5.94 -6.96 11.67
C PHE A 17 4.47 -7.37 11.53
N SER A 18 4.09 -8.01 10.42
CA SER A 18 2.72 -8.53 10.24
C SER A 18 2.36 -9.59 11.29
N SER A 19 3.29 -10.49 11.64
CA SER A 19 3.08 -11.51 12.67
C SER A 19 3.08 -10.98 14.12
N LEU A 20 3.72 -9.83 14.36
CA LEU A 20 3.81 -9.24 15.70
C LEU A 20 2.69 -8.24 16.00
N ALA A 21 2.18 -7.55 14.98
CA ALA A 21 1.18 -6.49 15.14
C ALA A 21 -0.27 -6.99 15.10
N LEU A 22 -0.51 -8.20 14.58
CA LEU A 22 -1.85 -8.74 14.37
C LEU A 22 -1.96 -10.14 14.98
N GLY A 23 -2.98 -10.33 15.81
CA GLY A 23 -3.23 -11.61 16.50
C GLY A 23 -3.70 -12.73 15.56
N ASP A 24 -3.96 -13.90 16.15
CA ASP A 24 -4.25 -15.17 15.43
C ASP A 24 -5.47 -15.13 14.49
N THR A 25 -6.31 -14.09 14.56
CA THR A 25 -7.49 -13.91 13.70
C THR A 25 -7.22 -13.08 12.44
N SER A 26 -5.97 -12.71 12.20
CA SER A 26 -5.61 -11.85 11.06
C SER A 26 -5.73 -12.57 9.72
N VAL A 27 -6.36 -11.89 8.77
CA VAL A 27 -6.44 -12.32 7.38
C VAL A 27 -5.32 -11.64 6.61
N SER A 28 -4.55 -12.45 5.88
CA SER A 28 -3.53 -11.95 4.96
C SER A 28 -3.89 -12.31 3.53
N LYS A 29 -3.77 -11.36 2.60
CA LYS A 29 -3.97 -11.60 1.17
C LYS A 29 -2.97 -10.83 0.32
N VAL A 30 -2.71 -11.39 -0.86
CA VAL A 30 -1.90 -10.76 -1.89
C VAL A 30 -2.82 -10.15 -2.94
N PHE A 31 -2.47 -8.97 -3.39
CA PHE A 31 -3.13 -8.30 -4.50
C PHE A 31 -2.09 -7.99 -5.57
N VAL A 32 -2.44 -8.25 -6.83
CA VAL A 32 -1.75 -7.60 -7.95
C VAL A 32 -2.44 -6.27 -8.16
N PHE A 33 -1.66 -5.19 -8.26
CA PHE A 33 -2.21 -3.88 -8.56
C PHE A 33 -1.63 -3.29 -9.83
N LEU A 34 -2.45 -2.49 -10.51
CA LEU A 34 -2.05 -1.66 -11.65
C LEU A 34 -2.34 -0.23 -11.26
N ASN A 35 -1.37 0.67 -11.39
CA ASN A 35 -1.58 2.08 -11.04
C ASN A 35 -0.75 3.02 -11.93
N THR A 36 -1.02 4.32 -11.87
CA THR A 36 -0.38 5.29 -12.77
C THR A 36 1.11 5.49 -12.52
N GLU A 37 1.60 5.15 -11.32
CA GLU A 37 3.02 5.35 -10.94
C GLU A 37 3.90 4.12 -11.15
N ASN A 38 3.35 2.92 -10.95
CA ASN A 38 4.07 1.66 -11.00
C ASN A 38 3.76 0.84 -12.25
N PHE A 39 2.75 1.20 -13.04
CA PHE A 39 2.18 0.36 -14.10
C PHE A 39 1.59 -0.96 -13.57
N ILE A 40 2.41 -1.80 -12.92
CA ILE A 40 2.05 -3.04 -12.21
C ILE A 40 2.86 -3.18 -10.90
N GLY A 41 2.28 -3.86 -9.91
CA GLY A 41 2.95 -4.22 -8.67
C GLY A 41 2.18 -5.28 -7.88
N VAL A 42 2.74 -5.64 -6.72
CA VAL A 42 2.14 -6.57 -5.77
C VAL A 42 1.99 -5.88 -4.42
N GLU A 43 0.82 -6.00 -3.82
CA GLU A 43 0.53 -5.49 -2.49
C GLU A 43 0.13 -6.64 -1.57
N PHE A 44 0.90 -6.85 -0.52
CA PHE A 44 0.53 -7.72 0.57
C PHE A 44 -0.28 -6.91 1.57
N ARG A 45 -1.46 -7.41 1.96
CA ARG A 45 -2.34 -6.79 2.96
C ARG A 45 -2.56 -7.75 4.11
N THR A 46 -2.60 -7.21 5.31
CA THR A 46 -2.96 -7.96 6.51
C THR A 46 -3.89 -7.16 7.40
N TRP A 47 -4.94 -7.80 7.92
CA TRP A 47 -6.01 -7.12 8.66
C TRP A 47 -6.79 -8.05 9.59
N ASN A 48 -7.32 -7.47 10.67
CA ASN A 48 -8.39 -8.10 11.46
C ASN A 48 -9.79 -7.64 11.02
N ASP A 49 -9.88 -6.41 10.49
CA ASP A 49 -11.10 -5.84 9.92
C ASP A 49 -10.82 -5.33 8.50
N SER A 50 -11.63 -5.74 7.52
CA SER A 50 -11.34 -5.51 6.08
C SER A 50 -11.32 -4.04 5.65
N TYR A 51 -11.78 -3.12 6.50
CA TYR A 51 -11.72 -1.67 6.22
C TYR A 51 -10.34 -1.10 6.51
N SER A 52 -9.70 -1.55 7.59
CA SER A 52 -8.42 -1.02 8.04
C SER A 52 -7.33 -2.07 8.02
N TYR A 53 -6.25 -1.81 7.31
CA TYR A 53 -5.24 -2.84 7.05
C TYR A 53 -3.84 -2.27 6.93
N PHE A 54 -2.86 -3.07 7.36
CA PHE A 54 -1.47 -2.83 7.00
C PHE A 54 -1.23 -3.33 5.60
N PHE A 55 -0.37 -2.63 4.87
CA PHE A 55 0.02 -3.04 3.54
C PHE A 55 1.52 -2.87 3.34
N ALA A 56 2.05 -3.70 2.44
CA ALA A 56 3.34 -3.50 1.82
C ALA A 56 3.17 -3.65 0.31
N ASP A 57 3.48 -2.58 -0.41
CA ASP A 57 3.44 -2.51 -1.86
C ASP A 57 4.86 -2.62 -2.44
N ILE A 58 4.96 -3.33 -3.56
CA ILE A 58 6.17 -3.48 -4.34
C ILE A 58 5.76 -3.29 -5.80
N GLY A 59 6.13 -2.16 -6.38
CA GLY A 59 5.92 -1.88 -7.80
C GLY A 59 7.22 -1.69 -8.55
N VAL A 60 7.14 -1.23 -9.80
CA VAL A 60 8.34 -1.02 -10.64
C VAL A 60 9.14 0.23 -10.25
N SER A 61 8.49 1.22 -9.63
CA SER A 61 9.06 2.54 -9.34
C SER A 61 9.46 2.69 -7.87
N TYR A 62 8.76 2.02 -6.96
CA TYR A 62 8.96 2.14 -5.53
C TYR A 62 8.48 0.92 -4.76
N LEU A 63 8.94 0.85 -3.50
CA LEU A 63 8.35 0.05 -2.43
C LEU A 63 7.75 0.99 -1.40
N SER A 64 6.62 0.63 -0.82
CA SER A 64 6.00 1.39 0.27
C SER A 64 5.35 0.47 1.28
N ILE A 65 5.39 0.88 2.54
CA ILE A 65 4.82 0.14 3.65
C ILE A 65 4.01 1.12 4.46
N GLY A 66 2.77 0.79 4.75
CA GLY A 66 1.91 1.71 5.46
C GLY A 66 0.68 1.04 6.03
N PHE A 67 -0.26 1.89 6.36
CA PHE A 67 -1.52 1.49 6.91
C PHE A 67 -2.64 2.29 6.26
N ARG A 68 -3.73 1.64 5.88
CA ARG A 68 -4.96 2.32 5.42
C ARG A 68 -5.98 2.31 6.55
N LEU A 69 -6.33 3.49 7.04
CA LEU A 69 -7.36 3.75 8.05
C LEU A 69 -8.69 4.02 7.37
N SER A 70 -9.67 3.13 7.56
CA SER A 70 -11.04 3.29 7.09
C SER A 70 -12.02 2.63 8.07
N SER A 71 -13.31 2.92 7.91
CA SER A 71 -14.38 2.27 8.66
C SER A 71 -15.59 1.96 7.77
N LYS A 72 -16.50 1.14 8.28
CA LYS A 72 -17.81 0.87 7.66
C LYS A 72 -18.56 2.16 7.33
N HIS A 73 -18.47 3.18 8.18
CA HIS A 73 -19.17 4.45 8.02
C HIS A 73 -18.57 5.36 6.95
N THR A 74 -17.29 5.17 6.62
CA THR A 74 -16.60 5.95 5.59
C THR A 74 -16.86 5.47 4.16
N GLN A 75 -17.59 4.35 4.01
CA GLN A 75 -18.03 3.79 2.72
C GLN A 75 -16.92 3.63 1.67
N GLY A 76 -15.69 3.33 2.11
CA GLY A 76 -14.53 3.14 1.22
C GLY A 76 -13.53 4.30 1.22
N LEU A 77 -13.86 5.45 1.84
CA LEU A 77 -12.88 6.52 2.07
C LEU A 77 -11.84 6.08 3.10
N TYR A 78 -10.57 6.43 2.88
CA TYR A 78 -9.48 6.09 3.77
C TYR A 78 -8.40 7.17 3.85
N LEU A 79 -7.64 7.15 4.95
CA LEU A 79 -6.37 7.87 5.12
C LEU A 79 -5.23 6.84 5.14
N SER A 80 -4.09 7.16 4.53
CA SER A 80 -2.99 6.23 4.37
C SER A 80 -1.62 6.89 4.58
N PRO A 81 -1.12 6.91 5.82
CA PRO A 81 0.29 7.17 6.07
C PRO A 81 1.15 5.97 5.63
N SER A 82 2.26 6.23 4.95
CA SER A 82 3.22 5.19 4.58
C SER A 82 4.66 5.69 4.55
N ILE A 83 5.57 4.74 4.74
CA ILE A 83 6.97 4.87 4.36
C ILE A 83 7.06 4.64 2.86
N TYR A 84 7.66 5.59 2.15
CA TYR A 84 7.81 5.59 0.69
C TYR A 84 9.29 5.46 0.33
N LEU A 85 9.65 4.38 -0.36
CA LEU A 85 11.02 4.07 -0.77
C LEU A 85 11.10 3.98 -2.31
N PRO A 86 11.30 5.11 -3.00
CA PRO A 86 11.58 5.11 -4.44
C PRO A 86 12.95 4.48 -4.71
N TYR A 87 13.08 3.68 -5.78
CA TYR A 87 14.35 2.98 -6.04
C TYR A 87 15.52 3.91 -6.40
N ASN A 88 15.21 5.12 -6.87
CA ASN A 88 16.19 6.11 -7.31
C ASN A 88 16.43 7.24 -6.30
N SER A 89 15.85 7.17 -5.10
CA SER A 89 16.01 8.22 -4.08
C SER A 89 16.03 7.61 -2.67
N SER A 90 16.24 8.46 -1.67
CA SER A 90 16.28 8.09 -0.27
C SER A 90 14.90 7.71 0.26
N LEU A 91 14.88 6.95 1.36
CA LEU A 91 13.67 6.67 2.13
C LEU A 91 12.95 7.96 2.49
N ASN A 92 11.63 7.96 2.34
CA ASN A 92 10.80 9.11 2.56
C ASN A 92 9.44 8.71 3.16
N LEU A 93 8.56 9.68 3.37
CA LEU A 93 7.20 9.47 3.83
C LEU A 93 6.19 9.89 2.75
N CYS A 94 5.03 9.25 2.81
CA CYS A 94 3.86 9.55 2.01
C CYS A 94 2.63 9.65 2.93
N LEU A 95 1.74 10.57 2.62
CA LEU A 95 0.43 10.67 3.24
C LEU A 95 -0.60 10.86 2.13
N SER A 96 -1.55 9.96 2.07
CA SER A 96 -2.62 10.02 1.08
C SER A 96 -4.01 9.86 1.70
N VAL A 97 -4.98 10.36 0.97
CA VAL A 97 -6.40 10.05 1.14
C VAL A 97 -6.87 9.35 -0.11
N GLY A 98 -7.76 8.39 0.04
CA GLY A 98 -8.29 7.69 -1.12
C GLY A 98 -9.68 7.14 -0.92
N TYR A 99 -10.21 6.59 -1.99
CA TYR A 99 -11.54 6.03 -2.06
C TYR A 99 -11.49 4.70 -2.80
N ASN A 100 -11.85 3.63 -2.10
CA ASN A 100 -11.99 2.29 -2.67
C ASN A 100 -13.44 2.02 -3.04
N PHE A 101 -13.68 1.57 -4.27
CA PHE A 101 -15.01 1.24 -4.76
C PHE A 101 -14.99 0.00 -5.65
N ARG A 102 -16.20 -0.53 -5.90
CA ARG A 102 -16.43 -1.67 -6.79
C ARG A 102 -17.46 -1.28 -7.82
N ILE A 103 -17.26 -1.71 -9.05
CA ILE A 103 -18.20 -1.48 -10.14
C ILE A 103 -19.16 -2.66 -10.21
N ALA A 104 -20.46 -2.38 -10.23
CA ALA A 104 -21.48 -3.41 -10.37
C ALA A 104 -21.25 -4.21 -11.66
N GLY A 105 -21.28 -5.54 -11.56
CA GLY A 105 -21.02 -6.44 -12.69
C GLY A 105 -19.54 -6.82 -12.89
N ILE A 106 -18.59 -6.17 -12.20
CA ILE A 106 -17.17 -6.56 -12.20
C ILE A 106 -16.85 -7.15 -10.82
N ASN A 107 -16.94 -8.48 -10.72
CA ASN A 107 -16.67 -9.19 -9.48
C ASN A 107 -15.16 -9.35 -9.24
N ASN A 108 -14.77 -9.41 -7.96
CA ASN A 108 -13.39 -9.62 -7.51
C ASN A 108 -12.36 -8.55 -7.94
N ILE A 109 -12.78 -7.35 -8.36
CA ILE A 109 -11.87 -6.23 -8.62
C ILE A 109 -12.19 -5.09 -7.66
N ILE A 110 -11.15 -4.46 -7.11
CA ILE A 110 -11.28 -3.23 -6.32
C ILE A 110 -10.64 -2.11 -7.12
N PHE A 111 -11.38 -1.02 -7.30
CA PHE A 111 -10.87 0.22 -7.87
C PHE A 111 -10.53 1.18 -6.73
N SER A 112 -9.48 1.97 -6.93
CA SER A 112 -9.03 2.95 -5.95
C SER A 112 -8.67 4.25 -6.65
N LEU A 113 -9.15 5.36 -6.10
CA LEU A 113 -8.69 6.69 -6.43
C LEU A 113 -7.98 7.25 -5.22
N GLU A 114 -6.75 7.70 -5.38
CA GLU A 114 -5.90 8.16 -4.30
C GLU A 114 -5.25 9.49 -4.67
N ALA A 115 -5.14 10.39 -3.71
CA ALA A 115 -4.41 11.64 -3.86
C ALA A 115 -3.69 11.98 -2.55
N GLY A 116 -2.57 12.67 -2.64
CA GLY A 116 -1.78 12.96 -1.46
C GLY A 116 -0.48 13.66 -1.74
N GLY A 117 0.39 13.63 -0.74
CA GLY A 117 1.76 14.12 -0.80
C GLY A 117 2.75 12.99 -0.58
N LYS A 118 3.80 12.94 -1.40
CA LYS A 118 4.95 12.04 -1.26
C LYS A 118 6.24 12.84 -1.20
N GLU A 119 7.34 12.17 -0.89
CA GLU A 119 8.65 12.81 -0.70
C GLU A 119 8.63 13.88 0.41
N LEU A 120 7.80 13.67 1.44
CA LEU A 120 7.50 14.64 2.51
C LEU A 120 8.70 15.09 3.36
N LEU A 121 9.77 14.31 3.44
CA LEU A 121 10.99 14.59 4.19
C LEU A 121 12.07 15.32 3.39
N ASP A 122 11.89 15.50 2.08
CA ASP A 122 12.87 16.14 1.20
C ASP A 122 12.20 17.27 0.41
N LYS A 123 11.65 16.93 -0.76
CA LYS A 123 10.89 17.86 -1.60
C LYS A 123 9.46 17.33 -1.80
N PRO A 124 8.49 17.76 -0.98
CA PRO A 124 7.12 17.30 -1.08
C PRO A 124 6.54 17.47 -2.49
N LYS A 125 5.94 16.41 -3.01
CA LYS A 125 5.24 16.40 -4.31
C LYS A 125 3.81 15.93 -4.11
N SER A 126 2.87 16.65 -4.70
CA SER A 126 1.50 16.16 -4.81
C SER A 126 1.40 15.05 -5.85
N PHE A 127 0.44 14.16 -5.68
CA PHE A 127 0.11 13.15 -6.68
C PHE A 127 -1.39 12.86 -6.68
N VAL A 128 -1.83 12.31 -7.81
CA VAL A 128 -3.13 11.66 -7.98
C VAL A 128 -2.86 10.33 -8.66
N ASN A 129 -3.49 9.28 -8.17
CA ASN A 129 -3.27 7.92 -8.64
C ASN A 129 -4.62 7.21 -8.79
N PHE A 130 -4.76 6.47 -9.88
CA PHE A 130 -5.86 5.54 -10.08
C PHE A 130 -5.28 4.14 -10.09
N ALA A 131 -5.84 3.27 -9.25
CA ALA A 131 -5.37 1.91 -9.10
C ALA A 131 -6.48 0.88 -9.24
N ILE A 132 -6.11 -0.29 -9.79
CA ILE A 132 -6.94 -1.48 -9.91
C ILE A 132 -6.25 -2.57 -9.10
N TYR A 133 -6.98 -3.24 -8.21
CA TYR A 133 -6.48 -4.34 -7.39
C TYR A 133 -7.20 -5.64 -7.69
N LEU A 134 -6.41 -6.68 -7.93
CA LEU A 134 -6.83 -8.05 -8.25
C LEU A 134 -6.38 -8.96 -7.09
N PRO A 135 -7.30 -9.48 -6.25
CA PRO A 135 -6.98 -10.40 -5.16
C PRO A 135 -6.56 -11.77 -5.70
N PHE A 136 -5.53 -12.37 -5.09
CA PHE A 136 -5.11 -13.77 -5.27
C PHE A 136 -5.24 -14.55 -3.97
#